data_AF-B6QA77-F1
#
_entry.id   AF-B6QA77-F1
#
_cell.length_a   1.000
_cell.length_b   1.000
_cell.length_c   1.000
_cell.angle_alpha   90.00
_cell.angle_beta   90.00
_cell.angle_gamma   90.00
#
_symmetry.space_group_name_H-M   'P 1'
#
loop_
_entity.id
_entity.type
_entity.pdbx_description
1 polymer ?
#
loop_
_entity_poly.entity_id
_entity_poly.type
_entity_poly.pdbx_seq_one_letter_code
_entity_poly.pdbx_strand_id
1 'polypeptide(L)'
;MASSSELGVVLVVGGCGYLGSNLVKALQAESTCTAIHGLIPSRTSLAQANVDGIRNLLKATRETENTRAFIYTGSHSALEQMPVIKQTEETAKLYSEFSKDANPYAKSKAIADAEVQAADTPSALTTAVIRIPELYGENDDNCVGTLLDTIKKGQHNACEAHILAAKRILEGRLNGGQAFFISDGVSLPYFDFARKLYAGAGHPVPPDQIKVMPLWLVVSIAQLGE
;
A
#
# COMPACT_ATOMS: atom_id res chain seq x y z
N MET A 1 -28.48 -14.82 -4.60
CA MET A 1 -28.55 -13.38 -4.95
C MET A 1 -27.49 -13.12 -6.00
N ALA A 2 -27.80 -12.38 -7.06
CA ALA A 2 -26.89 -12.22 -8.19
C ALA A 2 -25.59 -11.53 -7.72
N SER A 3 -24.48 -12.23 -7.91
CA SER A 3 -23.10 -11.73 -7.90
C SER A 3 -23.02 -10.57 -8.90
N SER A 4 -22.89 -9.34 -8.40
CA SER A 4 -22.77 -8.14 -9.24
C SER A 4 -21.35 -7.61 -9.10
N SER A 5 -20.71 -7.34 -10.23
CA SER A 5 -19.42 -6.63 -10.30
C SER A 5 -19.57 -5.12 -10.15
N GLU A 6 -20.78 -4.63 -9.81
CA GLU A 6 -21.06 -3.22 -9.63
C GLU A 6 -20.46 -2.71 -8.32
N LEU A 7 -19.49 -1.80 -8.43
CA LEU A 7 -18.84 -1.15 -7.28
C LEU A 7 -19.83 -0.28 -6.48
N GLY A 8 -20.82 0.32 -7.16
CA GLY A 8 -21.77 1.21 -6.52
C GLY A 8 -21.08 2.43 -5.90
N VAL A 9 -21.43 2.73 -4.64
CA VAL A 9 -20.85 3.86 -3.90
C VAL A 9 -19.54 3.44 -3.26
N VAL A 10 -18.45 4.15 -3.58
CA VAL A 10 -17.12 3.88 -3.05
C VAL A 10 -16.67 5.02 -2.14
N LEU A 11 -16.29 4.68 -0.91
CA LEU A 11 -15.62 5.60 0.01
C LEU A 11 -14.12 5.34 -0.01
N VAL A 12 -13.34 6.34 -0.41
CA VAL A 12 -11.87 6.33 -0.34
C VAL A 12 -11.44 7.10 0.89
N VAL A 13 -10.86 6.40 1.87
CA VAL A 13 -10.36 7.01 3.11
C VAL A 13 -8.84 7.09 3.09
N GLY A 14 -8.31 8.30 3.33
CA GLY A 14 -6.89 8.60 3.21
C GLY A 14 -6.45 8.92 1.77
N GLY A 15 -5.17 9.24 1.60
CA GLY A 15 -4.57 9.31 0.26
C GLY A 15 -4.81 10.60 -0.53
N CYS A 16 -4.58 11.78 0.05
CA CYS A 16 -4.33 12.97 -0.77
C CYS A 16 -2.96 12.91 -1.51
N GLY A 17 -2.13 11.91 -1.22
CA GLY A 17 -0.87 11.65 -1.92
C GLY A 17 -1.04 10.83 -3.21
N TYR A 18 0.06 10.23 -3.66
CA TYR A 18 0.16 9.53 -4.94
C TYR A 18 -0.92 8.43 -5.14
N LEU A 19 -1.04 7.46 -4.23
CA LEU A 19 -1.94 6.32 -4.44
C LEU A 19 -3.43 6.72 -4.45
N GLY A 20 -3.88 7.54 -3.49
CA GLY A 20 -5.31 7.84 -3.38
C GLY A 20 -5.82 8.71 -4.52
N SER A 21 -5.02 9.68 -4.99
CA SER A 21 -5.38 10.48 -6.17
C SER A 21 -5.48 9.64 -7.45
N ASN A 22 -4.56 8.68 -7.64
CA ASN A 22 -4.62 7.76 -8.77
C ASN A 22 -5.76 6.73 -8.63
N LEU A 23 -6.08 6.29 -7.41
CA LEU A 23 -7.22 5.40 -7.16
C LEU A 23 -8.55 6.09 -7.48
N VAL A 24 -8.72 7.36 -7.08
CA VAL A 24 -9.92 8.14 -7.43
C VAL A 24 -10.04 8.30 -8.95
N LYS A 25 -8.95 8.62 -9.65
CA LYS A 25 -8.94 8.69 -11.14
C LYS A 25 -9.33 7.35 -11.76
N ALA A 26 -8.80 6.24 -11.24
CA ALA A 26 -9.13 4.91 -11.72
C ALA A 26 -10.62 4.60 -11.50
N LEU A 27 -11.15 4.88 -10.30
CA LEU A 27 -12.57 4.70 -9.98
C LEU A 27 -13.50 5.58 -10.83
N GLN A 28 -13.08 6.80 -11.20
CA GLN A 28 -13.84 7.66 -12.12
C GLN A 28 -13.95 7.07 -13.53
N ALA A 29 -12.97 6.27 -13.95
CA ALA A 29 -13.01 5.55 -15.22
C ALA A 29 -13.81 4.23 -15.14
N GLU A 30 -14.18 3.78 -13.93
CA GLU A 30 -14.97 2.57 -13.72
C GLU A 30 -16.47 2.86 -13.84
N SER A 31 -17.08 2.45 -14.95
CA SER A 31 -18.52 2.65 -15.20
C SER A 31 -19.44 2.02 -14.14
N THR A 32 -18.94 1.03 -13.40
CA THR A 32 -19.64 0.35 -12.31
C THR A 32 -19.64 1.14 -10.99
N CYS A 33 -18.87 2.22 -10.88
CA CYS A 33 -18.84 3.08 -9.71
C CYS A 33 -19.84 4.23 -9.90
N THR A 34 -20.85 4.32 -9.02
CA THR A 34 -21.93 5.30 -9.14
C THR A 34 -21.64 6.61 -8.40
N ALA A 35 -20.85 6.55 -7.34
CA ALA A 35 -20.39 7.72 -6.59
C ALA A 35 -19.06 7.43 -5.88
N ILE A 36 -18.22 8.47 -5.76
CA ILE A 36 -16.94 8.41 -5.07
C ILE A 36 -16.92 9.49 -4.00
N HIS A 37 -16.76 9.09 -2.74
CA HIS A 37 -16.57 10.01 -1.62
C HIS A 37 -15.13 9.89 -1.12
N GLY A 38 -14.46 11.04 -0.94
CA GLY A 38 -13.12 11.11 -0.35
C GLY A 38 -13.19 11.60 1.09
N LEU A 39 -12.57 10.88 2.02
CA LEU A 39 -12.39 11.32 3.39
C LEU A 39 -10.90 11.54 3.68
N ILE A 40 -10.53 12.79 3.95
CA ILE A 40 -9.15 13.18 4.27
C ILE A 40 -9.06 13.41 5.79
N PRO A 41 -8.27 12.60 6.52
CA PRO A 41 -8.10 12.80 7.95
C PRO A 41 -7.35 14.12 8.24
N SER A 42 -7.71 14.79 9.34
CA SER A 42 -6.97 15.95 9.84
C SER A 42 -5.54 15.56 10.25
N ARG A 43 -4.61 16.53 10.26
CA ARG A 43 -3.20 16.30 10.62
C ARG A 43 -3.07 15.76 12.06
N THR A 44 -2.98 14.45 12.19
CA THR A 44 -2.68 13.72 13.44
C THR A 44 -1.41 12.88 13.22
N SER A 45 -0.75 12.40 14.29
CA SER A 45 0.41 11.53 14.15
C SER A 45 0.09 10.29 13.30
N LEU A 46 0.94 10.00 12.31
CA LEU A 46 0.68 8.96 11.31
C LEU A 46 0.44 7.57 11.92
N ALA A 47 1.19 7.22 12.99
CA ALA A 47 1.08 5.91 13.62
C ALA A 47 -0.27 5.70 14.33
N GLN A 48 -0.74 6.72 15.05
CA GLN A 48 -2.02 6.64 15.76
C GLN A 48 -3.20 6.74 14.78
N ALA A 49 -3.08 7.60 13.77
CA ALA A 49 -4.05 7.69 12.68
C ALA A 49 -4.22 6.36 11.92
N ASN A 50 -3.13 5.61 11.73
CA ASN A 50 -3.20 4.32 11.03
C ASN A 50 -4.00 3.27 11.79
N VAL A 51 -3.80 3.14 13.11
CA VAL A 51 -4.45 2.09 13.91
C VAL A 51 -5.86 2.53 14.34
N ASP A 52 -5.97 3.68 15.01
CA ASP A 52 -7.26 4.15 15.53
C ASP A 52 -8.21 4.52 14.38
N GLY A 53 -7.67 5.04 13.27
CA GLY A 53 -8.45 5.27 12.06
C GLY A 53 -9.07 3.99 11.52
N ILE A 54 -8.27 2.91 11.41
CA ILE A 54 -8.78 1.61 10.93
C ILE A 54 -9.82 1.04 11.88
N ARG A 55 -9.60 1.09 13.20
CA ARG A 55 -10.60 0.65 14.20
C ARG A 55 -11.92 1.39 14.07
N ASN A 56 -11.87 2.71 13.88
CA ASN A 56 -13.06 3.54 13.70
C ASN A 56 -13.79 3.19 12.40
N LEU A 57 -13.06 2.98 11.30
CA LEU A 57 -13.65 2.59 10.03
C LEU A 57 -14.29 1.20 10.12
N LEU A 58 -13.59 0.22 10.70
CA LEU A 58 -14.12 -1.13 10.90
C LEU A 58 -15.39 -1.10 11.78
N LYS A 59 -15.39 -0.32 12.85
CA LYS A 59 -16.59 -0.09 13.67
C LYS A 59 -17.74 0.48 12.83
N ALA A 60 -17.50 1.55 12.09
CA ALA A 60 -18.53 2.17 11.24
C ALA A 60 -19.06 1.19 10.19
N THR A 61 -18.20 0.39 9.56
CA THR A 61 -18.63 -0.61 8.57
C THR A 61 -19.54 -1.66 9.17
N ARG A 62 -19.26 -2.13 10.39
CA ARG A 62 -20.10 -3.10 11.10
C ARG A 62 -21.47 -2.56 11.51
N GLU A 63 -21.56 -1.25 11.73
CA GLU A 63 -22.81 -0.56 12.05
C GLU A 63 -23.67 -0.26 10.81
N THR A 64 -23.16 -0.55 9.60
CA THR A 64 -23.87 -0.35 8.33
C THR A 64 -24.18 -1.66 7.63
N GLU A 65 -25.41 -1.85 7.18
CA GLU A 65 -25.81 -3.06 6.45
C GLU A 65 -25.36 -3.07 4.98
N ASN A 66 -24.99 -1.91 4.44
CA ASN A 66 -24.71 -1.75 3.00
C ASN A 66 -23.23 -1.97 2.64
N THR A 67 -22.33 -1.97 3.63
CA THR A 67 -20.89 -2.10 3.37
C THR A 67 -20.50 -3.57 3.24
N ARG A 68 -20.30 -4.03 2.01
CA ARG A 68 -19.98 -5.44 1.72
C ARG A 68 -18.48 -5.74 1.58
N ALA A 69 -17.69 -4.73 1.21
CA ALA A 69 -16.27 -4.88 0.94
C ALA A 69 -15.45 -3.83 1.71
N PHE A 70 -14.38 -4.26 2.37
CA PHE A 70 -13.41 -3.38 3.01
C PHE A 70 -12.00 -3.73 2.53
N ILE A 71 -11.34 -2.81 1.84
CA ILE A 71 -10.01 -3.04 1.27
C ILE A 71 -9.03 -2.09 1.92
N TYR A 72 -7.99 -2.66 2.53
CA TYR A 72 -6.96 -1.92 3.21
C TYR A 72 -5.66 -1.91 2.41
N THR A 73 -5.10 -0.71 2.21
CA THR A 73 -3.73 -0.55 1.72
C THR A 73 -2.73 -0.86 2.83
N GLY A 74 -2.29 -2.13 2.88
CA GLY A 74 -1.20 -2.61 3.70
C GLY A 74 0.17 -2.14 3.18
N SER A 75 1.23 -2.65 3.78
CA SER A 75 2.61 -2.36 3.36
C SER A 75 3.47 -3.59 3.51
N HIS A 76 4.39 -3.83 2.58
CA HIS A 76 5.42 -4.85 2.76
C HIS A 76 6.28 -4.59 4.01
N SER A 77 6.50 -3.33 4.38
CA SER A 77 7.26 -2.97 5.60
C SER A 77 6.59 -3.40 6.90
N ALA A 78 5.33 -3.87 6.86
CA ALA A 78 4.63 -4.42 8.02
C ALA A 78 5.16 -5.81 8.43
N LEU A 79 6.04 -6.42 7.63
CA LEU A 79 6.45 -7.79 7.76
C LEU A 79 7.86 -7.94 8.33
N GLU A 80 8.05 -8.97 9.14
CA GLU A 80 9.35 -9.41 9.61
C GLU A 80 10.26 -9.71 8.42
N GLN A 81 11.44 -9.09 8.40
CA GLN A 81 12.41 -9.29 7.33
C GLN A 81 12.99 -10.72 7.37
N MET A 82 12.95 -11.42 6.24
CA MET A 82 13.47 -12.78 6.09
C MET A 82 14.58 -12.79 5.02
N PRO A 83 15.85 -12.55 5.39
CA PRO A 83 16.92 -12.24 4.43
C PRO A 83 17.25 -13.35 3.41
N VAL A 84 16.80 -14.58 3.63
CA VAL A 84 17.13 -15.74 2.77
C VAL A 84 15.90 -16.30 2.07
N ILE A 85 14.69 -16.03 2.58
CA ILE A 85 13.47 -16.69 2.12
C ILE A 85 12.61 -15.66 1.40
N LYS A 86 12.29 -15.94 0.13
CA LYS A 86 11.27 -15.19 -0.59
C LYS A 86 9.95 -15.34 0.16
N GLN A 87 9.44 -14.22 0.67
CA GLN A 87 8.16 -14.21 1.36
C GLN A 87 7.01 -14.41 0.37
N THR A 88 6.04 -15.20 0.80
CA THR A 88 4.77 -15.46 0.12
C THR A 88 3.63 -15.15 1.08
N GLU A 89 2.41 -15.06 0.58
CA GLU A 89 1.21 -14.79 1.38
C GLU A 89 1.07 -15.76 2.56
N GLU A 90 1.51 -17.02 2.41
CA GLU A 90 1.44 -18.07 3.43
C GLU A 90 2.59 -18.03 4.43
N THR A 91 3.74 -17.45 4.06
CA THR A 91 4.97 -17.47 4.88
C THR A 91 5.27 -16.13 5.55
N ALA A 92 4.66 -15.06 5.07
CA ALA A 92 4.84 -13.71 5.58
C ALA A 92 4.33 -13.59 7.03
N LYS A 93 5.18 -13.01 7.89
CA LYS A 93 4.84 -12.75 9.31
C LYS A 93 4.75 -11.26 9.56
N LEU A 94 3.65 -10.83 10.14
CA LEU A 94 3.47 -9.44 10.56
C LEU A 94 4.31 -9.14 11.80
N TYR A 95 4.87 -7.95 11.85
CA TYR A 95 5.41 -7.42 13.10
C TYR A 95 4.31 -7.30 14.17
N SER A 96 4.72 -7.36 15.43
CA SER A 96 3.87 -7.08 16.59
C SER A 96 4.30 -5.78 17.26
N GLU A 97 3.49 -5.30 18.20
CA GLU A 97 3.87 -4.17 19.07
C GLU A 97 5.20 -4.44 19.81
N PHE A 98 5.49 -5.70 20.12
CA PHE A 98 6.67 -6.16 20.84
C PHE A 98 7.91 -6.36 19.95
N SER A 99 7.78 -6.26 18.63
CA SER A 99 8.91 -6.44 17.70
C SER A 99 9.94 -5.32 17.91
N LYS A 100 11.12 -5.65 18.44
CA LYS A 100 12.15 -4.65 18.79
C LYS A 100 12.83 -4.04 17.56
N ASP A 101 12.91 -4.81 16.48
CA ASP A 101 13.63 -4.45 15.26
C ASP A 101 12.77 -3.67 14.25
N ALA A 102 11.50 -3.40 14.59
CA ALA A 102 10.56 -2.70 13.72
C ALA A 102 10.42 -1.23 14.13
N ASN A 103 10.46 -0.33 13.15
CA ASN A 103 10.16 1.08 13.38
C ASN A 103 8.66 1.30 13.69
N PRO A 104 8.26 2.44 14.29
CA PRO A 104 6.86 2.70 14.66
C PRO A 104 5.86 2.62 13.49
N TYR A 105 6.28 3.03 12.28
CA TYR A 105 5.43 2.95 11.09
C TYR A 105 5.13 1.49 10.72
N ALA A 106 6.16 0.64 10.64
CA ALA A 106 6.05 -0.79 10.37
C ALA A 106 5.10 -1.48 11.35
N LYS A 107 5.24 -1.20 12.66
CA LYS A 107 4.32 -1.70 13.70
C LYS A 107 2.89 -1.25 13.48
N SER A 108 2.67 0.04 13.20
CA SER A 108 1.32 0.57 12.97
C SER A 108 0.63 -0.08 11.77
N LYS A 109 1.38 -0.30 10.68
CA LYS A 109 0.88 -0.98 9.48
C LYS A 109 0.58 -2.45 9.76
N ALA A 110 1.40 -3.12 10.57
CA ALA A 110 1.23 -4.52 10.92
C ALA A 110 0.01 -4.78 11.81
N ILE A 111 -0.22 -3.92 12.81
CA ILE A 111 -1.41 -3.97 13.65
C ILE A 111 -2.67 -3.77 12.82
N ALA A 112 -2.70 -2.74 11.97
CA ALA A 112 -3.85 -2.47 11.09
C ALA A 112 -4.12 -3.61 10.09
N ASP A 113 -3.07 -4.21 9.52
CA ASP A 113 -3.17 -5.37 8.61
C ASP A 113 -3.83 -6.56 9.33
N ALA A 114 -3.35 -6.90 10.54
CA ALA A 114 -3.93 -7.97 11.36
C ALA A 114 -5.39 -7.70 11.75
N GLU A 115 -5.72 -6.47 12.15
CA GLU A 115 -7.08 -6.09 12.55
C GLU A 115 -8.06 -6.16 11.37
N VAL A 116 -7.64 -5.75 10.17
CA VAL A 116 -8.48 -5.84 8.97
C VAL A 116 -8.71 -7.29 8.56
N GLN A 117 -7.67 -8.14 8.58
CA GLN A 117 -7.83 -9.56 8.31
C GLN A 117 -8.81 -10.21 9.31
N ALA A 118 -8.67 -9.90 10.60
CA ALA A 118 -9.54 -10.42 11.66
C ALA A 118 -10.96 -9.84 11.65
N ALA A 119 -11.19 -8.72 10.96
CA ALA A 119 -12.51 -8.11 10.86
C ALA A 119 -13.42 -8.76 9.82
N ASP A 120 -12.89 -9.69 9.02
CA ASP A 120 -13.69 -10.47 8.09
C ASP A 120 -14.83 -11.19 8.81
N THR A 121 -16.04 -10.99 8.31
CA THR A 121 -17.23 -11.64 8.84
C THR A 121 -18.00 -12.20 7.65
N PRO A 122 -17.90 -13.51 7.39
CA PRO A 122 -18.57 -14.14 6.26
C PRO A 122 -20.05 -13.77 6.20
N SER A 123 -20.51 -13.34 5.03
CA SER A 123 -21.88 -12.85 4.76
C SER A 123 -22.24 -11.45 5.26
N ALA A 124 -21.41 -10.81 6.10
CA ALA A 124 -21.65 -9.44 6.57
C ALA A 124 -20.65 -8.43 6.00
N LEU A 125 -19.35 -8.71 6.12
CA LEU A 125 -18.28 -7.84 5.65
C LEU A 125 -17.12 -8.70 5.16
N THR A 126 -16.75 -8.56 3.89
CA THR A 126 -15.59 -9.24 3.34
C THR A 126 -14.41 -8.27 3.29
N THR A 127 -13.31 -8.64 3.93
CA THR A 127 -12.11 -7.78 3.99
C THR A 127 -10.97 -8.30 3.11
N ALA A 128 -10.13 -7.40 2.61
CA ALA A 128 -8.89 -7.75 1.93
C ALA A 128 -7.79 -6.75 2.27
N VAL A 129 -6.56 -7.24 2.37
CA VAL A 129 -5.37 -6.40 2.54
C VAL A 129 -4.50 -6.47 1.30
N ILE A 130 -4.11 -5.30 0.79
CA ILE A 130 -3.24 -5.16 -0.37
C ILE A 130 -1.89 -4.65 0.12
N ARG A 131 -0.91 -5.56 0.21
CA ARG A 131 0.45 -5.24 0.66
C ARG A 131 1.26 -4.74 -0.54
N ILE A 132 1.50 -3.43 -0.53
CA ILE A 132 2.28 -2.77 -1.56
C ILE A 132 3.75 -2.59 -1.14
N PRO A 133 4.70 -2.68 -2.09
CA PRO A 133 6.06 -2.18 -1.90
C PRO A 133 6.08 -0.66 -2.04
N GLU A 134 7.28 -0.07 -2.11
CA GLU A 134 7.47 1.30 -2.52
C GLU A 134 6.80 1.56 -3.87
N LEU A 135 5.98 2.61 -3.93
CA LEU A 135 5.31 3.03 -5.15
C LEU A 135 6.20 4.01 -5.92
N TYR A 136 6.06 4.03 -7.24
CA TYR A 136 6.73 4.95 -8.17
C TYR A 136 5.78 5.38 -9.28
N GLY A 137 5.96 6.58 -9.83
CA GLY A 137 5.27 7.05 -11.04
C GLY A 137 4.96 8.55 -11.04
N GLU A 138 4.02 8.98 -11.89
CA GLU A 138 3.77 10.41 -12.12
C GLU A 138 3.14 11.09 -10.89
N ASN A 139 3.83 12.11 -10.34
CA ASN A 139 3.51 12.78 -9.07
C ASN A 139 3.78 11.94 -7.81
N ASP A 140 4.67 10.96 -7.87
CA ASP A 140 5.23 10.35 -6.66
C ASP A 140 6.31 11.28 -6.09
N ASP A 141 6.07 11.88 -4.93
CA ASP A 141 7.04 12.79 -4.28
C ASP A 141 8.06 12.05 -3.41
N ASN A 142 7.91 10.73 -3.20
CA ASN A 142 8.78 9.96 -2.32
C ASN A 142 9.97 9.36 -3.07
N CYS A 143 9.71 8.43 -3.99
CA CYS A 143 10.75 7.69 -4.68
C CYS A 143 11.16 8.43 -5.95
N VAL A 144 10.24 8.61 -6.90
CA VAL A 144 10.56 9.18 -8.21
C VAL A 144 10.77 10.68 -8.15
N GLY A 145 9.93 11.46 -7.47
CA GLY A 145 10.03 12.92 -7.43
C GLY A 145 11.33 13.42 -6.81
N THR A 146 11.79 12.77 -5.73
CA THR A 146 13.12 13.07 -5.15
C THR A 146 14.26 12.65 -6.07
N LEU A 147 14.10 11.55 -6.82
CA LEU A 147 15.13 11.03 -7.70
C LEU A 147 15.15 11.73 -9.07
N LEU A 148 13.99 12.18 -9.60
CA LEU A 148 13.75 12.63 -10.97
C LEU A 148 12.40 13.37 -11.16
N ASP A 149 12.48 14.63 -11.56
CA ASP A 149 11.31 15.44 -11.96
C ASP A 149 10.69 15.05 -13.32
N THR A 150 11.27 14.09 -14.07
CA THR A 150 10.96 13.88 -15.51
C THR A 150 10.39 12.52 -15.89
N ILE A 151 10.23 11.57 -14.96
CA ILE A 151 9.69 10.24 -15.29
C ILE A 151 8.16 10.20 -15.12
N LYS A 152 7.46 10.46 -16.22
CA LYS A 152 6.03 10.19 -16.37
C LYS A 152 5.82 8.83 -17.00
N LYS A 153 5.70 7.76 -16.21
CA LYS A 153 4.99 6.53 -16.59
C LYS A 153 4.88 5.52 -15.44
N GLY A 154 3.63 5.25 -15.07
CA GLY A 154 3.12 3.94 -14.62
C GLY A 154 3.41 3.49 -13.19
N GLN A 155 2.34 3.35 -12.40
CA GLN A 155 2.08 2.15 -11.59
C GLN A 155 0.56 2.01 -11.35
N HIS A 156 -0.15 1.45 -12.32
CA HIS A 156 -1.59 1.18 -12.20
C HIS A 156 -1.90 -0.06 -11.35
N ASN A 157 -0.91 -0.92 -11.09
CA ASN A 157 -1.12 -2.23 -10.47
C ASN A 157 -1.72 -2.14 -9.06
N ALA A 158 -1.31 -1.17 -8.25
CA ALA A 158 -1.87 -0.99 -6.92
C ALA A 158 -3.35 -0.57 -7.00
N CYS A 159 -3.69 0.44 -7.81
CA CYS A 159 -5.07 0.89 -7.99
C CYS A 159 -5.95 -0.21 -8.59
N GLU A 160 -5.46 -0.88 -9.63
CA GLU A 160 -6.14 -1.99 -10.29
C GLU A 160 -6.37 -3.15 -9.32
N ALA A 161 -5.40 -3.48 -8.47
CA ALA A 161 -5.58 -4.49 -7.43
C ALA A 161 -6.70 -4.12 -6.44
N HIS A 162 -6.83 -2.85 -6.06
CA HIS A 162 -7.93 -2.40 -5.18
C HIS A 162 -9.29 -2.58 -5.87
N ILE A 163 -9.42 -2.10 -7.12
CA ILE A 163 -10.66 -2.23 -7.88
C ILE A 163 -11.00 -3.70 -8.13
N LEU A 164 -10.00 -4.52 -8.48
CA LEU A 164 -10.19 -5.94 -8.74
C LEU A 164 -10.59 -6.68 -7.47
N ALA A 165 -9.93 -6.41 -6.33
CA ALA A 165 -10.32 -6.99 -5.04
C ALA A 165 -11.77 -6.63 -4.70
N ALA A 166 -12.17 -5.37 -4.87
CA ALA A 166 -13.55 -4.92 -4.63
C ALA A 166 -14.56 -5.71 -5.49
N LYS A 167 -14.32 -5.77 -6.81
CA LYS A 167 -15.19 -6.51 -7.73
C LYS A 167 -15.28 -7.99 -7.36
N ARG A 168 -14.15 -8.64 -7.09
CA ARG A 168 -14.13 -10.07 -6.75
C ARG A 168 -14.81 -10.35 -5.41
N ILE A 169 -14.72 -9.45 -4.43
CA ILE A 169 -15.49 -9.54 -3.19
C ILE A 169 -16.98 -9.45 -3.47
N LEU A 170 -17.42 -8.43 -4.23
CA LEU A 170 -18.84 -8.21 -4.52
C LEU A 170 -19.46 -9.33 -5.37
N GLU A 171 -18.63 -9.93 -6.22
CA GLU A 171 -18.95 -11.13 -6.99
C GLU A 171 -19.01 -12.42 -6.15
N GLY A 172 -18.52 -12.40 -4.90
CA GLY A 172 -18.40 -13.60 -4.06
C GLY A 172 -17.31 -14.57 -4.51
N ARG A 173 -16.27 -14.05 -5.19
CA ARG A 173 -15.16 -14.82 -5.79
C ARG A 173 -13.82 -14.64 -5.07
N LEU A 174 -13.78 -13.79 -4.05
CA LEU A 174 -12.63 -13.62 -3.18
C LEU A 174 -13.05 -13.96 -1.75
N ASN A 175 -12.32 -14.88 -1.13
CA ASN A 175 -12.49 -15.16 0.29
C ASN A 175 -11.91 -13.98 1.07
N GLY A 176 -12.63 -13.54 2.09
CA GLY A 176 -12.19 -12.41 2.90
C GLY A 176 -11.15 -12.78 3.94
N GLY A 177 -10.66 -11.77 4.65
CA GLY A 177 -9.62 -11.93 5.66
C GLY A 177 -8.24 -12.25 5.08
N GLN A 178 -8.06 -12.14 3.76
CA GLN A 178 -6.81 -12.46 3.08
C GLN A 178 -5.96 -11.21 2.81
N ALA A 179 -4.65 -11.41 2.74
CA ALA A 179 -3.69 -10.40 2.35
C ALA A 179 -2.93 -10.83 1.08
N PHE A 180 -2.67 -9.88 0.18
CA PHE A 180 -2.07 -10.14 -1.14
C PHE A 180 -0.86 -9.24 -1.37
N PHE A 181 0.22 -9.79 -1.90
CA PHE A 181 1.35 -8.99 -2.38
C PHE A 181 1.09 -8.49 -3.79
N ILE A 182 1.20 -7.18 -3.99
CA ILE A 182 1.15 -6.58 -5.32
C ILE A 182 2.54 -6.21 -5.76
N SER A 183 2.97 -6.76 -6.89
CA SER A 183 4.28 -6.52 -7.49
C SER A 183 4.13 -6.41 -9.00
N ASP A 184 5.10 -5.77 -9.65
CA ASP A 184 5.30 -5.80 -11.10
C ASP A 184 5.93 -7.13 -11.59
N GLY A 185 6.22 -8.06 -10.68
CA GLY A 185 6.81 -9.35 -10.98
C GLY A 185 8.32 -9.32 -11.20
N VAL A 186 8.96 -8.14 -11.10
CA VAL A 186 10.40 -7.96 -11.36
C VAL A 186 11.09 -7.46 -10.10
N SER A 187 12.00 -8.26 -9.55
CA SER A 187 12.84 -7.79 -8.45
C SER A 187 14.06 -7.06 -8.99
N LEU A 188 14.23 -5.79 -8.58
CA LEU A 188 15.42 -5.00 -8.87
C LEU A 188 16.06 -4.53 -7.56
N PRO A 189 17.37 -4.71 -7.37
CA PRO A 189 18.08 -4.06 -6.27
C PRO A 189 17.87 -2.55 -6.32
N TYR A 190 17.71 -1.91 -5.15
CA TYR A 190 17.39 -0.49 -5.04
C TYR A 190 18.31 0.42 -5.88
N PHE A 191 19.62 0.24 -5.79
CA PHE A 191 20.56 1.06 -6.55
C PHE A 191 20.50 0.79 -8.06
N ASP A 192 20.14 -0.42 -8.48
CA ASP A 192 19.98 -0.76 -9.89
C ASP A 192 18.73 -0.07 -10.44
N PHE A 193 17.65 -0.08 -9.67
CA PHE A 193 16.43 0.67 -9.97
C PHE A 193 16.70 2.17 -10.08
N ALA A 194 17.38 2.77 -9.09
CA ALA A 194 17.77 4.17 -9.13
C ALA A 194 18.61 4.50 -10.38
N ARG A 195 19.59 3.68 -10.74
CA ARG A 195 20.40 3.91 -11.96
C ARG A 195 19.58 3.81 -13.24
N LYS A 196 18.61 2.90 -13.32
CA LYS A 196 17.69 2.82 -14.45
C LYS A 196 16.84 4.08 -14.56
N LEU A 197 16.37 4.60 -13.43
CA LEU A 197 15.69 5.89 -13.38
C LEU A 197 16.61 6.99 -13.95
N TYR A 198 17.81 7.18 -13.39
CA TYR A 198 18.76 8.20 -13.86
C TYR A 198 19.08 8.09 -15.36
N ALA A 199 19.29 6.87 -15.86
CA ALA A 199 19.48 6.62 -17.28
C ALA A 199 18.25 7.02 -18.11
N GLY A 200 17.04 6.73 -17.63
CA GLY A 200 15.78 7.14 -18.25
C GLY A 200 15.59 8.66 -18.32
N ALA A 201 16.16 9.41 -17.37
CA ALA A 201 16.21 10.87 -17.40
C ALA A 201 17.35 11.47 -18.23
N GLY A 202 18.13 10.64 -18.93
CA GLY A 202 19.24 11.09 -19.77
C GLY A 202 20.57 11.26 -19.04
N HIS A 203 20.67 10.79 -17.78
CA HIS A 203 21.88 10.87 -16.96
C HIS A 203 22.37 9.46 -16.55
N PRO A 204 22.80 8.60 -17.49
CA PRO A 204 23.28 7.26 -17.13
C PRO A 204 24.51 7.35 -16.22
N VAL A 205 24.52 6.58 -15.14
CA VAL A 205 25.63 6.52 -14.18
C VAL A 205 26.55 5.34 -14.53
N PRO A 206 27.79 5.58 -15.01
CA PRO A 206 28.72 4.52 -15.35
C PRO A 206 29.35 3.89 -14.08
N PRO A 207 29.85 2.64 -14.16
CA PRO A 207 30.33 1.91 -12.98
C PRO A 207 31.49 2.58 -12.23
N ASP A 208 32.34 3.32 -12.93
CA ASP A 208 33.50 4.04 -12.39
C ASP A 208 33.12 5.25 -11.54
N GLN A 209 31.89 5.76 -11.67
CA GLN A 209 31.34 6.84 -10.86
C GLN A 209 30.64 6.35 -9.58
N ILE A 210 30.52 5.04 -9.39
CA ILE A 210 29.86 4.46 -8.21
C ILE A 210 30.78 4.62 -6.99
N LYS A 211 30.33 5.40 -6.01
CA LYS A 211 31.00 5.54 -4.72
C LYS A 211 30.31 4.65 -3.70
N VAL A 212 31.05 3.70 -3.13
CA VAL A 212 30.56 2.83 -2.06
C VAL A 212 30.95 3.44 -0.72
N MET A 213 29.95 3.76 0.10
CA MET A 213 30.15 4.24 1.47
C MET A 213 29.87 3.12 2.47
N PRO A 214 30.71 2.96 3.51
CA PRO A 214 30.41 2.03 4.60
C PRO A 214 29.08 2.37 5.29
N LEU A 215 28.26 1.36 5.59
CA LEU A 215 26.94 1.55 6.20
C LEU A 215 26.99 2.33 7.51
N TRP A 216 28.01 2.08 8.35
CA TRP A 216 28.16 2.80 9.62
C TRP A 216 28.28 4.32 9.42
N LEU A 217 28.95 4.76 8.36
CA LEU A 217 29.12 6.18 8.06
C LEU A 217 27.80 6.82 7.64
N VAL A 218 27.00 6.11 6.83
CA VAL A 218 25.68 6.57 6.41
C VAL A 218 24.74 6.71 7.60
N VAL A 219 24.71 5.72 8.49
CA VAL A 219 23.88 5.75 9.71
C VAL A 219 24.30 6.92 10.63
N SER A 220 25.60 7.14 10.82
CA SER A 220 26.08 8.27 11.64
C SER A 220 25.70 9.63 11.06
N ILE A 221 25.74 9.80 9.72
CA ILE A 221 25.32 11.04 9.08
C ILE A 221 23.81 11.25 9.23
N ALA A 222 23.01 10.19 9.04
CA ALA A 222 21.55 10.26 9.16
C ALA A 222 21.11 10.69 10.58
N GLN A 223 21.77 10.16 11.62
CA GLN A 223 21.51 10.53 13.02
C GLN A 223 21.79 12.00 13.35
N LEU A 224 22.66 12.67 12.59
CA LEU A 224 22.95 14.10 12.76
C LEU A 224 21.94 15.01 12.05
N GLY A 225 21.11 14.45 11.16
CA GLY A 225 20.14 15.18 10.36
C GLY A 225 18.69 15.13 10.87
N GLU A 226 18.40 14.29 11.86
CA GLU A 226 17.15 14.32 12.66
C GLU A 226 17.26 15.33 13.82
#